data_AF-A0A955YJD2-F1
#
_entry.id   AF-A0A955YJD2-F1
#
_cell.length_a   1.000
_cell.length_b   1.000
_cell.length_c   1.000
_cell.angle_alpha   90.00
_cell.angle_beta   90.00
_cell.angle_gamma   90.00
#
_symmetry.space_group_name_H-M   'P 1'
#
loop_
_entity.id
_entity.type
_entity.pdbx_description
1 polymer ?
#
loop_
_entity_poly.entity_id
_entity_poly.type
_entity_poly.pdbx_seq_one_letter_code
_entity_poly.pdbx_strand_id
1 'polypeptide(L)'
;MSLDWDAQEKQGIEAAIAAHPIGSGQCAALARRVHAIAEPRDPKTHGLQVRPRRPARFIVPKSPAAPRWFSHTLVATRAHAVDALTNAAGCLTTDYIETHWEYPDQLIIEKVDVFTVDPNIQNQDA
;
A
#
# COMPACT_ATOMS: atom_id res chain seq x y z
N MET A 1 -14.68 6.06 9.22
CA MET A 1 -14.69 7.10 8.17
C MET A 1 -13.30 7.16 7.56
N SER A 2 -13.22 7.28 6.23
CA SER A 2 -11.98 7.55 5.50
C SER A 2 -11.35 8.84 6.02
N LEU A 3 -10.05 9.04 5.78
CA LEU A 3 -9.53 10.39 5.90
C LEU A 3 -10.23 11.23 4.84
N ASP A 4 -10.96 12.25 5.30
CA ASP A 4 -11.46 13.30 4.42
C ASP A 4 -10.26 14.17 4.04
N TRP A 5 -9.55 13.72 3.01
CA TRP A 5 -8.50 14.50 2.36
C TRP A 5 -9.10 15.83 1.93
N ASP A 6 -8.39 16.92 2.20
CA ASP A 6 -8.71 18.13 1.45
C ASP A 6 -8.34 17.96 -0.03
N ALA A 7 -8.75 18.92 -0.86
CA ALA A 7 -8.49 18.85 -2.30
C ALA A 7 -6.99 18.79 -2.63
N GLN A 8 -6.14 19.47 -1.85
CA GLN A 8 -4.70 19.53 -2.08
C GLN A 8 -4.03 18.20 -1.70
N GLU A 9 -4.44 17.59 -0.60
CA GLU A 9 -3.94 16.30 -0.14
C GLU A 9 -4.38 15.17 -1.07
N LYS A 10 -5.65 15.17 -1.48
CA LYS A 10 -6.17 14.21 -2.44
C LYS A 10 -5.38 14.29 -3.75
N GLN A 11 -5.17 15.51 -4.26
CA GLN A 11 -4.36 15.74 -5.45
C GLN A 11 -2.90 15.27 -5.23
N GLY A 12 -2.33 15.49 -4.04
CA GLY A 12 -1.00 15.02 -3.69
C GLY A 12 -0.87 13.49 -3.70
N ILE A 13 -1.86 12.79 -3.14
CA ILE A 13 -1.92 11.32 -3.15
C ILE A 13 -2.10 10.79 -4.57
N GLU A 14 -3.02 11.37 -5.35
CA GLU A 14 -3.24 11.00 -6.75
C GLU A 14 -1.99 11.24 -7.61
N ALA A 15 -1.28 12.35 -7.40
CA ALA A 15 -0.01 12.63 -8.07
C ALA A 15 1.10 11.64 -7.65
N ALA A 16 1.14 11.25 -6.38
CA ALA A 16 2.06 10.22 -5.91
C ALA A 16 1.78 8.86 -6.54
N ILE A 17 0.50 8.47 -6.67
CA ILE A 17 0.08 7.23 -7.34
C ILE A 17 0.42 7.30 -8.84
N ALA A 18 0.19 8.44 -9.50
CA ALA A 18 0.55 8.61 -10.91
C ALA A 18 2.07 8.48 -11.13
N ALA A 19 2.89 8.94 -10.19
CA ALA A 19 4.34 8.79 -10.23
C ALA A 19 4.82 7.35 -9.91
N HIS A 20 4.04 6.59 -9.14
CA HIS A 20 4.35 5.23 -8.71
C HIS A 20 3.15 4.30 -8.95
N PRO A 21 2.78 4.05 -10.22
CA PRO A 21 1.60 3.27 -10.54
C PRO A 21 1.77 1.81 -10.12
N ILE A 22 0.65 1.07 -10.07
CA ILE A 22 0.59 -0.36 -9.67
C ILE A 22 1.70 -1.20 -10.33
N GLY A 23 1.96 -0.99 -11.63
CA GLY A 23 2.97 -1.75 -12.38
C GLY A 23 4.43 -1.38 -12.10
N SER A 24 4.71 -0.31 -11.36
CA SER A 24 6.06 0.24 -11.20
C SER A 24 6.98 -0.55 -10.25
N GLY A 25 6.41 -1.35 -9.34
CA GLY A 25 7.20 -2.03 -8.30
C GLY A 25 7.74 -1.08 -7.22
N GLN A 26 7.23 0.15 -7.15
CA GLN A 26 7.71 1.20 -6.25
C GLN A 26 6.72 1.46 -5.10
N CYS A 27 6.03 0.43 -4.60
CA CYS A 27 5.01 0.62 -3.56
C CYS A 27 5.58 1.21 -2.26
N ALA A 28 6.83 0.91 -1.90
CA ALA A 28 7.49 1.54 -0.76
C ALA A 28 7.75 3.05 -0.98
N ALA A 29 8.14 3.45 -2.20
CA ALA A 29 8.28 4.88 -2.54
C ALA A 29 6.93 5.61 -2.50
N LEU A 30 5.86 4.98 -3.01
CA LEU A 30 4.51 5.50 -2.88
C LEU A 30 4.10 5.64 -1.40
N ALA A 31 4.30 4.60 -0.60
CA ALA A 31 3.94 4.59 0.81
C ALA A 31 4.62 5.71 1.60
N ARG A 32 5.89 6.02 1.31
CA ARG A 32 6.58 7.18 1.92
C ARG A 32 5.89 8.50 1.61
N ARG A 33 5.46 8.72 0.36
CA ARG A 33 4.77 9.94 -0.05
C ARG A 33 3.40 10.05 0.61
N VAL A 34 2.63 8.96 0.61
CA VAL A 34 1.31 8.91 1.24
C VAL A 34 1.43 9.12 2.75
N HIS A 35 2.42 8.50 3.40
CA HIS A 35 2.68 8.67 4.83
C HIS A 35 2.95 10.13 5.18
N ALA A 36 3.84 10.81 4.44
CA ALA A 36 4.18 12.21 4.66
C ALA A 36 2.97 13.17 4.48
N ILE A 37 2.01 12.82 3.60
CA ILE A 37 0.77 13.59 3.43
C ILE A 37 -0.21 13.32 4.58
N ALA A 38 -0.29 12.08 5.06
CA ALA A 38 -1.27 11.65 6.05
C ALA A 38 -0.87 11.97 7.50
N GLU A 39 0.42 11.89 7.84
CA GLU A 39 0.94 12.05 9.20
C GLU A 39 0.49 13.37 9.88
N PRO A 40 0.50 14.54 9.22
CA PRO A 40 0.01 15.78 9.83
C PRO A 40 -1.46 15.74 10.30
N ARG A 41 -2.30 14.90 9.67
CA ARG A 41 -3.73 14.74 10.01
C ARG A 41 -4.01 13.59 10.94
N ASP A 42 -3.19 12.56 10.85
CA ASP A 42 -3.31 11.37 11.66
C ASP A 42 -1.91 10.95 12.14
N PRO A 43 -1.51 11.37 13.37
CA PRO A 43 -0.26 10.96 13.98
C PRO A 43 -0.15 9.45 14.22
N LYS A 44 -1.25 8.69 14.08
CA LYS A 44 -1.23 7.23 14.16
C LYS A 44 -0.98 6.57 12.80
N THR A 45 -0.80 7.36 11.74
CA THR A 45 -0.43 6.89 10.41
C THR A 45 0.82 6.02 10.48
N HIS A 46 0.79 4.87 9.82
CA HIS A 46 1.94 3.97 9.77
C HIS A 46 1.96 3.12 8.50
N GLY A 47 3.15 2.61 8.17
CA GLY A 47 3.31 1.63 7.11
C GLY A 47 2.79 0.27 7.54
N LEU A 48 2.17 -0.42 6.58
CA LEU A 48 1.93 -1.86 6.66
C LEU A 48 2.64 -2.52 5.48
N GLN A 49 3.22 -3.70 5.73
CA GLN A 49 3.75 -4.55 4.68
C GLN A 49 3.01 -5.87 4.64
N VAL A 50 2.46 -6.18 3.47
CA VAL A 50 1.87 -7.47 3.13
C VAL A 50 2.96 -8.36 2.55
N ARG A 51 3.07 -9.58 3.05
CA ARG A 51 4.05 -10.57 2.60
C ARG A 51 3.42 -11.96 2.53
N PRO A 52 3.97 -12.86 1.70
CA PRO A 52 3.52 -14.24 1.69
C PRO A 52 3.98 -14.97 2.97
N ARG A 53 3.12 -15.85 3.49
CA ARG A 53 3.50 -16.88 4.46
C ARG A 53 4.40 -17.90 3.77
N ARG A 54 5.45 -18.35 4.45
CA ARG A 54 6.27 -19.45 3.93
C ARG A 54 5.40 -20.71 3.75
N PRO A 55 5.59 -21.48 2.67
CA PRO A 55 6.67 -21.41 1.68
C PRO A 55 6.38 -20.51 0.45
N ALA A 56 5.28 -19.76 0.42
CA ALA A 56 4.95 -18.91 -0.72
C ALA A 56 6.00 -17.78 -0.90
N ARG A 57 6.26 -17.44 -2.16
CA ARG A 57 7.31 -16.48 -2.56
C ARG A 57 6.76 -15.12 -3.00
N PHE A 58 5.49 -15.08 -3.42
CA PHE A 58 4.86 -13.91 -4.00
C PHE A 58 3.44 -13.75 -3.48
N ILE A 59 2.95 -12.52 -3.54
CA ILE A 59 1.55 -12.15 -3.36
C ILE A 59 0.95 -11.85 -4.73
N VAL A 60 -0.32 -12.21 -4.90
CA VAL A 60 -1.03 -12.13 -6.17
C VAL A 60 -2.22 -11.18 -5.99
N PRO A 61 -2.15 -9.95 -6.52
CA PRO A 61 -3.26 -9.02 -6.48
C PRO A 61 -4.41 -9.51 -7.36
N LYS A 62 -5.66 -9.21 -6.95
CA LYS A 62 -6.87 -9.42 -7.79
C LYS A 62 -6.95 -8.42 -8.96
N SER A 63 -6.16 -7.35 -8.92
CA SER A 63 -6.13 -6.35 -9.99
C SER A 63 -5.41 -6.90 -11.23
N PRO A 64 -6.05 -6.93 -12.41
CA PRO A 64 -5.46 -7.52 -13.63
C PRO A 64 -4.27 -6.72 -14.17
N ALA A 65 -4.12 -5.45 -13.76
CA ALA A 65 -3.00 -4.60 -14.16
C ALA A 65 -1.76 -4.78 -13.26
N ALA A 66 -1.87 -5.55 -12.17
CA ALA A 66 -0.83 -5.67 -11.19
C ALA A 66 0.05 -6.91 -11.46
N PRO A 67 1.40 -6.76 -11.43
CA PRO A 67 2.29 -7.90 -11.52
C PRO A 67 2.28 -8.70 -10.20
N ARG A 68 2.96 -9.83 -10.20
CA ARG A 68 3.27 -10.56 -8.96
C ARG A 68 4.29 -9.74 -8.16
N TRP A 69 4.05 -9.58 -6.88
CA TRP A 69 4.96 -8.87 -5.97
C TRP A 69 5.53 -9.83 -4.93
N PHE A 70 6.75 -9.61 -4.43
CA PHE A 70 7.28 -10.39 -3.30
C PHE A 70 6.76 -9.87 -1.96
N SER A 71 6.42 -8.59 -1.90
CA SER A 71 5.79 -7.91 -0.77
C SER A 71 5.06 -6.69 -1.28
N HIS A 72 4.14 -6.13 -0.51
CA HIS A 72 3.45 -4.88 -0.84
C HIS A 72 3.39 -3.95 0.35
N THR A 73 3.78 -2.70 0.16
CA THR A 73 3.80 -1.69 1.21
C THR A 73 2.68 -0.70 0.96
N LEU A 74 1.88 -0.46 1.99
CA LEU A 74 0.76 0.47 1.99
C LEU A 74 0.79 1.33 3.26
N VAL A 75 -0.06 2.35 3.31
CA VAL A 75 -0.17 3.22 4.49
C VAL A 75 -1.54 3.02 5.13
N ALA A 76 -1.53 2.69 6.43
CA ALA A 76 -2.72 2.70 7.25
C ALA A 76 -2.90 4.06 7.92
N THR A 77 -4.12 4.58 7.84
CA THR A 77 -4.55 5.86 8.38
C THR A 77 -5.94 5.72 9.00
N ARG A 78 -6.11 6.11 10.26
CA ARG A 78 -7.34 5.94 11.06
C ARG A 78 -7.87 4.50 11.01
N ALA A 79 -8.67 4.18 9.99
CA ALA A 79 -9.25 2.87 9.72
C ALA A 79 -9.11 2.40 8.25
N HIS A 80 -8.37 3.15 7.43
CA HIS A 80 -8.25 2.93 5.98
C HIS A 80 -6.82 2.68 5.55
N ALA A 81 -6.67 1.85 4.53
CA ALA A 81 -5.46 1.52 3.82
C ALA A 81 -5.40 2.28 2.48
N VAL A 82 -4.32 3.02 2.23
CA VAL A 82 -4.09 3.81 1.02
C VAL A 82 -2.83 3.33 0.31
N ASP A 83 -2.98 3.03 -0.98
CA ASP A 83 -1.90 2.64 -1.89
C ASP A 83 -2.33 2.75 -3.37
N ALA A 84 -1.56 2.13 -4.26
CA ALA A 84 -1.84 2.10 -5.70
C ALA A 84 -3.08 1.27 -6.07
N LEU A 85 -3.50 0.30 -5.26
CA LEU A 85 -4.68 -0.52 -5.49
C LEU A 85 -5.98 0.17 -5.03
N THR A 86 -5.91 0.92 -3.93
CA THR A 86 -7.07 1.56 -3.31
C THR A 86 -7.24 3.02 -3.68
N ASN A 87 -6.24 3.62 -4.33
CA ASN A 87 -6.16 5.03 -4.68
C ASN A 87 -6.36 5.98 -3.47
N ALA A 88 -6.57 7.27 -3.72
CA ALA A 88 -6.78 8.24 -2.63
C ALA A 88 -8.04 7.96 -1.80
N ALA A 89 -9.04 7.26 -2.34
CA ALA A 89 -10.22 6.86 -1.58
C ALA A 89 -9.90 5.88 -0.45
N GLY A 90 -8.87 5.04 -0.64
CA GLY A 90 -8.53 3.99 0.30
C GLY A 90 -9.59 2.89 0.40
N CYS A 91 -9.37 1.93 1.28
CA CYS A 91 -10.40 0.98 1.72
C CYS A 91 -10.22 0.66 3.21
N LEU A 92 -11.20 0.03 3.86
CA LEU A 92 -11.06 -0.35 5.27
C LEU A 92 -9.88 -1.30 5.46
N THR A 93 -9.01 -1.00 6.44
CA THR A 93 -7.82 -1.82 6.72
C THR A 93 -8.18 -3.26 7.09
N THR A 94 -9.34 -3.48 7.72
CA THR A 94 -9.84 -4.82 8.08
C THR A 94 -10.20 -5.68 6.88
N ASP A 95 -10.63 -5.04 5.79
CA ASP A 95 -11.17 -5.72 4.61
C ASP A 95 -10.11 -5.82 3.50
N TYR A 96 -9.00 -5.11 3.67
CA TYR A 96 -7.96 -4.93 2.67
C TYR A 96 -7.44 -6.26 2.12
N ILE A 97 -7.13 -7.22 3.00
CA ILE A 97 -6.54 -8.49 2.58
C ILE A 97 -7.52 -9.31 1.72
N GLU A 98 -8.74 -9.48 2.19
CA GLU A 98 -9.79 -10.22 1.47
C GLU A 98 -10.17 -9.53 0.15
N THR A 99 -10.15 -8.20 0.13
CA THR A 99 -10.58 -7.42 -1.03
C THR A 99 -9.56 -7.46 -2.16
N HIS A 100 -8.26 -7.43 -1.85
CA HIS A 100 -7.23 -7.12 -2.86
C HIS A 100 -6.34 -8.30 -3.28
N TRP A 101 -6.37 -9.44 -2.60
CA TRP A 101 -5.46 -10.56 -2.88
C TRP A 101 -6.22 -11.86 -3.17
N GLU A 102 -5.68 -12.65 -4.10
CA GLU A 102 -6.25 -13.95 -4.51
C GLU A 102 -6.18 -15.02 -3.41
N TYR A 103 -5.14 -14.98 -2.56
CA TYR A 103 -4.85 -16.00 -1.55
C TYR A 103 -4.68 -15.38 -0.16
N PRO A 104 -5.74 -14.80 0.44
CA PRO A 104 -5.65 -14.01 1.67
C PRO A 104 -5.15 -14.81 2.88
N ASP A 105 -5.49 -16.09 2.96
CA ASP A 105 -5.08 -17.04 4.01
C ASP A 105 -3.57 -17.34 3.99
N GLN A 106 -2.92 -17.10 2.85
CA GLN A 106 -1.47 -17.26 2.65
C GLN A 106 -0.68 -15.99 2.95
N LEU A 107 -1.30 -14.94 3.52
CA LEU A 107 -0.65 -13.65 3.74
C LEU A 107 -0.41 -13.35 5.22
N ILE A 108 0.61 -12.53 5.47
CA ILE A 108 0.83 -11.82 6.72
C ILE A 108 0.85 -10.32 6.45
N ILE A 109 0.33 -9.56 7.41
CA ILE A 109 0.43 -8.13 7.44
C ILE A 109 1.14 -7.71 8.71
N GLU A 110 2.12 -6.84 8.59
CA GLU A 110 2.83 -6.32 9.74
C GLU A 110 3.12 -4.83 9.60
N LYS A 111 3.27 -4.18 10.76
CA LYS A 111 3.63 -2.78 10.84
C LYS A 111 5.10 -2.60 10.50
N VAL A 112 5.39 -1.65 9.63
CA VAL A 112 6.75 -1.29 9.19
C VAL A 112 6.96 0.21 9.23
N ASP A 113 8.23 0.62 9.34
CA ASP A 113 8.63 2.00 9.08
C ASP A 113 8.90 2.17 7.57
N VAL A 114 8.04 2.93 6.89
CA VAL A 114 8.11 3.17 5.44
C VAL A 114 9.41 3.84 5.00
N PHE A 115 10.10 4.57 5.89
CA PHE A 115 11.37 5.23 5.58
C PHE A 115 12.57 4.28 5.63
N THR A 116 12.42 3.12 6.29
CA THR A 116 13.47 2.09 6.38
C THR A 116 13.30 0.97 5.36
N VAL A 117 12.08 0.74 4.86
CA VAL A 117 11.83 -0.21 3.76
C VAL A 117 12.48 0.33 2.50
N ASP A 118 13.39 -0.43 1.88
CA ASP A 118 14.05 -0.03 0.63
C ASP A 118 13.00 0.33 -0.44
N PRO A 119 13.06 1.55 -1.02
CA PRO A 119 12.04 2.01 -1.97
C PRO A 119 12.04 1.22 -3.28
N ASN A 120 13.11 0.46 -3.54
CA ASN A 120 13.31 -0.37 -4.74
C ASN A 120 13.10 -1.87 -4.46
N ILE A 121 12.92 -2.29 -3.20
CA ILE A 121 12.58 -3.69 -2.87
C ILE A 121 11.06 -3.86 -2.96
N GLN A 122 10.58 -3.96 -4.20
CA GLN A 122 9.70 -5.06 -4.57
C GLN A 122 10.45 -5.74 -5.72
N ASN A 123 11.12 -6.86 -5.44
CA ASN A 123 11.61 -7.71 -6.52
C ASN A 123 10.37 -7.96 -7.40
N GLN A 124 10.33 -7.44 -8.62
CA GLN A 124 9.38 -7.95 -9.60
C GLN A 124 10.05 -9.20 -10.16
N ASP A 125 9.32 -10.30 -10.30
CA ASP A 125 9.82 -11.34 -11.21
C ASP A 125 9.65 -10.73 -12.61
N ALA A 126 10.79 -10.49 -13.27
CA ALA A 126 10.87 -10.00 -14.63
C ALA A 126 10.24 -10.97 -15.63
#